data_AF-A0A812F475-F1
#
_entry.id   AF-A0A812F475-F1
#
_cell.length_a   1.000
_cell.length_b   1.000
_cell.length_c   1.000
_cell.angle_alpha   90.00
_cell.angle_beta   90.00
_cell.angle_gamma   90.00
#
_symmetry.space_group_name_H-M   'P 1'
#
loop_
_entity.id
_entity.type
_entity.pdbx_description
1 polymer ?
#
loop_
_entity_poly.entity_id
_entity_poly.type
_entity_poly.pdbx_seq_one_letter_code
_entity_poly.pdbx_strand_id
1 'polypeptide(L)'
;MPNPATKLLADFIKTERNTYAQCPDCQAIHRLNEFKIFNGKKPPQDLLDQLRQAEEEFEAKKKKIIAESIEKSKQVYIGKTLEHLAPTVTNFGHQPRDCRFLAEPIDFIAFDGLFNENKVDKITFIDAKTGEADLTPRQKSIRKAVDNGKVYFEEFRLKT
;
A
#
# COMPACT_ATOMS: atom_id res chain seq x y z
N MET A 1 10.26 -36.36 -35.69
CA MET A 1 9.34 -37.29 -36.36
C MET A 1 8.21 -37.62 -35.39
N PRO A 2 6.92 -37.62 -35.80
CA PRO A 2 5.83 -37.93 -34.86
C PRO A 2 5.99 -39.36 -34.32
N ASN A 3 5.79 -39.51 -33.01
CA ASN A 3 5.90 -40.79 -32.31
C ASN A 3 4.91 -41.81 -32.94
N PRO A 4 5.31 -43.06 -33.23
CA PRO A 4 4.42 -44.07 -33.80
C PRO A 4 3.08 -44.22 -33.05
N ALA A 5 3.07 -44.05 -31.72
CA ALA A 5 1.83 -44.05 -30.92
C ALA A 5 0.91 -42.86 -31.24
N THR A 6 1.49 -41.66 -31.47
CA THR A 6 0.70 -40.46 -31.82
C THR A 6 0.09 -40.55 -33.22
N LYS A 7 0.72 -41.29 -34.14
CA LYS A 7 0.19 -41.56 -35.47
C LYS A 7 -1.00 -42.53 -35.40
N LEU A 8 -0.88 -43.61 -34.65
CA LEU A 8 -1.96 -44.58 -34.42
C LEU A 8 -3.20 -43.91 -33.81
N LEU A 9 -3.02 -43.04 -32.81
CA LEU A 9 -4.11 -42.29 -32.19
C LEU A 9 -4.77 -41.30 -33.17
N ALA A 10 -3.97 -40.56 -33.94
CA ALA A 10 -4.52 -39.63 -34.93
C ALA A 10 -5.31 -40.34 -36.04
N ASP A 11 -4.83 -41.52 -36.47
CA ASP A 11 -5.51 -42.33 -37.48
C ASP A 11 -6.80 -42.94 -36.90
N PHE A 12 -6.77 -43.45 -35.67
CA PHE A 12 -7.96 -43.93 -34.96
C PHE A 12 -9.05 -42.85 -34.91
N ILE A 13 -8.72 -41.64 -34.46
CA ILE A 13 -9.69 -40.56 -34.31
C ILE A 13 -10.26 -40.12 -35.65
N LYS A 14 -9.46 -40.09 -36.72
CA LYS A 14 -9.96 -39.78 -38.08
C LYS A 14 -10.94 -40.84 -38.59
N THR A 15 -10.76 -42.10 -38.22
CA THR A 15 -11.62 -43.22 -38.66
C THR A 15 -12.83 -43.46 -37.77
N GLU A 16 -12.80 -42.99 -36.52
CA GLU A 16 -13.85 -43.23 -35.54
C GLU A 16 -15.16 -42.54 -35.93
N ARG A 17 -16.28 -43.28 -35.90
CA ARG A 17 -17.60 -42.79 -36.34
C ARG A 17 -18.68 -42.92 -35.28
N ASN A 18 -18.41 -43.64 -34.20
CA ASN A 18 -19.41 -44.01 -33.20
C ASN A 18 -19.16 -43.36 -31.84
N THR A 19 -18.12 -42.54 -31.73
CA THR A 19 -17.88 -41.71 -30.54
C THR A 19 -18.39 -40.30 -30.79
N TYR A 20 -19.19 -39.79 -29.85
CA TYR A 20 -19.82 -38.49 -29.92
C TYR A 20 -19.39 -37.63 -28.72
N ALA A 21 -19.29 -36.32 -28.93
CA ALA A 21 -19.01 -35.35 -27.88
C ALA A 21 -20.02 -34.19 -27.96
N GLN A 22 -20.39 -33.66 -26.81
CA GLN A 22 -21.25 -32.48 -26.71
C GLN A 22 -20.39 -31.24 -26.52
N CYS A 23 -20.61 -30.21 -27.33
CA CYS A 23 -19.96 -28.91 -27.13
C CYS A 23 -20.49 -28.25 -25.85
N PRO A 24 -19.63 -27.83 -24.90
CA PRO A 24 -20.09 -27.19 -23.66
C PRO A 24 -20.68 -25.79 -23.86
N ASP A 25 -20.41 -25.15 -25.00
CA ASP A 25 -20.87 -23.78 -25.30
C ASP A 25 -22.23 -23.76 -26.02
N CYS A 26 -22.33 -24.45 -27.16
CA CYS A 26 -23.54 -24.47 -27.98
C CYS A 26 -24.40 -25.75 -27.83
N GLN A 27 -23.96 -26.72 -27.01
CA GLN A 27 -24.65 -27.99 -26.73
C GLN A 27 -24.86 -28.93 -27.93
N ALA A 28 -24.36 -28.59 -29.11
CA ALA A 28 -24.43 -29.43 -30.29
C ALA A 28 -23.63 -30.73 -30.10
N ILE A 29 -24.15 -31.83 -30.65
CA ILE A 29 -23.50 -33.14 -30.64
C ILE A 29 -22.70 -33.28 -31.93
N HIS A 30 -21.40 -33.55 -31.79
CA HIS A 30 -20.47 -33.73 -32.88
C HIS A 30 -19.80 -35.10 -32.81
N ARG A 31 -19.44 -35.68 -33.96
CA ARG A 31 -18.66 -36.91 -34.01
C ARG A 31 -17.19 -36.63 -33.69
N LEU A 32 -16.51 -37.58 -33.07
CA LEU A 32 -15.11 -37.42 -32.69
C LEU A 32 -14.19 -37.06 -33.88
N ASN A 33 -14.46 -37.60 -35.06
CA ASN A 33 -13.69 -37.33 -36.29
C ASN A 33 -13.96 -35.95 -36.91
N GLU A 34 -15.00 -35.23 -36.49
CA GLU A 34 -15.30 -33.87 -36.94
C GLU A 34 -14.41 -32.84 -36.22
N PHE A 35 -13.76 -33.22 -35.12
CA PHE A 35 -12.88 -32.35 -34.37
C PHE A 35 -11.48 -32.28 -34.98
N LYS A 36 -10.96 -31.05 -35.14
CA LYS A 36 -9.55 -30.82 -35.47
C LYS A 36 -8.70 -30.99 -34.21
N ILE A 37 -8.15 -32.17 -34.03
CA ILE A 37 -7.20 -32.43 -32.95
C ILE A 37 -5.83 -31.88 -33.34
N PHE A 38 -5.35 -30.92 -32.56
CA PHE A 38 -4.00 -30.41 -32.69
C PHE A 38 -3.05 -31.37 -31.99
N ASN A 39 -2.20 -32.03 -32.77
CA ASN A 39 -1.14 -32.89 -32.24
C ASN A 39 0.21 -32.26 -32.57
N GLY A 40 0.86 -31.61 -31.60
CA GLY A 40 2.11 -30.88 -31.82
C GLY A 40 2.35 -29.72 -30.85
N LYS A 41 3.13 -28.73 -31.31
CA LYS A 41 3.46 -27.52 -30.54
C LYS A 41 2.18 -26.78 -30.12
N LYS A 42 2.20 -26.16 -28.93
CA LYS A 42 1.10 -25.33 -28.41
C LYS A 42 0.57 -24.42 -29.52
N PRO A 43 -0.75 -24.33 -29.74
CA PRO A 43 -1.31 -23.44 -30.75
C PRO A 43 -0.75 -22.02 -30.59
N PRO A 44 -0.57 -21.27 -31.70
CA PRO A 44 -0.12 -19.88 -31.62
C PRO A 44 -1.02 -19.13 -30.66
N GLN A 45 -0.40 -18.27 -29.86
CA GLN A 45 -1.08 -17.52 -28.82
C GLN A 45 -2.29 -16.77 -29.40
N ASP A 46 -3.47 -17.03 -28.85
CA ASP A 46 -4.70 -16.39 -29.29
C ASP A 46 -5.01 -15.15 -28.44
N LEU A 47 -6.11 -14.46 -28.78
CA LEU A 47 -6.55 -13.28 -28.05
C LEU A 47 -6.86 -13.61 -26.57
N LEU A 48 -7.35 -14.81 -26.28
CA LEU A 48 -7.68 -15.22 -24.92
C LEU A 48 -6.41 -15.42 -24.09
N ASP A 49 -5.38 -16.05 -24.65
CA ASP A 49 -4.07 -16.18 -24.02
C ASP A 49 -3.41 -14.81 -23.79
N GLN A 50 -3.56 -13.86 -24.72
CA GLN A 50 -3.07 -12.49 -24.55
C GLN A 50 -3.78 -11.76 -23.41
N LEU A 51 -5.11 -11.89 -23.31
CA LEU A 51 -5.90 -11.30 -22.23
C LEU A 51 -5.50 -11.89 -20.86
N ARG A 52 -5.31 -13.21 -20.78
CA ARG A 52 -4.86 -13.87 -19.54
C ARG A 52 -3.48 -13.39 -19.10
N GLN A 53 -2.54 -13.25 -20.03
CA GLN A 53 -1.22 -12.69 -19.72
C GLN A 53 -1.31 -11.23 -19.26
N ALA A 54 -2.14 -10.42 -19.91
CA ALA A 54 -2.33 -9.03 -19.52
C ALA A 54 -2.95 -8.92 -18.12
N GLU A 55 -3.91 -9.77 -17.76
CA GLU A 55 -4.49 -9.85 -16.42
C GLU A 55 -3.45 -10.26 -15.37
N GLU A 56 -2.64 -11.28 -15.66
CA GLU A 56 -1.56 -11.74 -14.77
C GLU A 56 -0.51 -10.65 -14.53
N GLU A 57 -0.09 -9.97 -15.60
CA GLU A 57 0.84 -8.84 -15.51
C GLU A 57 0.26 -7.68 -14.70
N PHE A 58 -1.02 -7.36 -14.91
CA PHE A 58 -1.70 -6.29 -14.21
C PHE A 58 -1.78 -6.58 -12.71
N GLU A 59 -2.18 -7.79 -12.33
CA GLU A 59 -2.24 -8.20 -10.92
C GLU A 59 -0.85 -8.26 -10.27
N ALA A 60 0.18 -8.68 -11.00
CA ALA A 60 1.56 -8.63 -10.51
C ALA A 60 2.05 -7.19 -10.27
N LYS A 61 1.79 -6.27 -11.20
CA LYS A 61 2.13 -4.83 -11.07
C LYS A 61 1.39 -4.21 -9.89
N LYS A 62 0.10 -4.49 -9.73
CA LYS A 62 -0.72 -4.00 -8.63
C LYS A 62 -0.20 -4.46 -7.26
N LYS A 63 0.13 -5.75 -7.12
CA LYS A 63 0.74 -6.30 -5.90
C LYS A 63 2.07 -5.61 -5.57
N LYS A 64 2.90 -5.37 -6.57
CA LYS A 64 4.19 -4.67 -6.40
C LYS A 64 4.00 -3.22 -5.93
N ILE A 65 3.09 -2.46 -6.55
CA ILE A 65 2.79 -1.08 -6.15
C ILE A 65 2.25 -1.02 -4.71
N ILE A 66 1.37 -1.95 -4.34
CA ILE A 66 0.84 -2.04 -2.98
C ILE A 66 1.97 -2.36 -1.99
N ALA A 67 2.82 -3.34 -2.29
CA ALA A 67 3.96 -3.69 -1.44
C ALA A 67 4.93 -2.51 -1.26
N GLU A 68 5.30 -1.82 -2.34
CA GLU A 68 6.16 -0.63 -2.29
C GLU A 68 5.52 0.52 -1.52
N SER A 69 4.19 0.72 -1.65
CA SER A 69 3.45 1.73 -0.89
C SER A 69 3.40 1.38 0.60
N ILE A 70 3.25 0.09 0.94
CA ILE A 70 3.30 -0.41 2.31
C ILE A 70 4.71 -0.26 2.91
N GLU A 71 5.77 -0.52 2.16
CA GLU A 71 7.14 -0.34 2.65
C GLU A 71 7.49 1.14 2.86
N LYS A 72 7.13 2.01 1.91
CA LYS A 72 7.31 3.46 2.05
C LYS A 72 6.52 4.00 3.24
N SER A 73 5.26 3.61 3.38
CA SER A 73 4.43 4.01 4.52
C SER A 73 4.94 3.44 5.84
N LYS A 74 5.48 2.23 5.88
CA LYS A 74 6.13 1.66 7.07
C LYS A 74 7.37 2.46 7.48
N GLN A 75 8.25 2.84 6.55
CA GLN A 75 9.44 3.64 6.92
C GLN A 75 9.06 5.05 7.40
N VAL A 76 8.07 5.68 6.75
CA VAL A 76 7.52 6.96 7.20
C VAL A 76 6.83 6.82 8.56
N TYR A 77 6.06 5.75 8.76
CA TYR A 77 5.36 5.49 10.02
C TYR A 77 6.31 5.15 11.17
N ILE A 78 7.39 4.41 10.91
CA ILE A 78 8.46 4.13 11.87
C ILE A 78 9.21 5.43 12.22
N GLY A 79 9.51 6.29 11.24
CA GLY A 79 10.07 7.62 11.47
C GLY A 79 9.16 8.49 12.35
N LYS A 80 7.87 8.57 12.02
CA LYS A 80 6.86 9.26 12.84
C LYS A 80 6.72 8.66 14.24
N THR A 81 6.77 7.35 14.36
CA THR A 81 6.73 6.66 15.66
C THR A 81 7.97 6.98 16.49
N LEU A 82 9.17 7.06 15.88
CA LEU A 82 10.40 7.48 16.55
C LEU A 82 10.37 8.96 16.93
N GLU A 83 9.75 9.83 16.13
CA GLU A 83 9.46 11.23 16.49
C GLU A 83 8.51 11.30 17.69
N HIS A 84 7.52 10.42 17.77
CA HIS A 84 6.62 10.30 18.94
C HIS A 84 7.33 9.74 20.19
N LEU A 85 8.40 8.98 19.99
CA LEU A 85 9.27 8.46 21.05
C LEU A 85 10.46 9.38 21.34
N ALA A 86 10.64 10.49 20.61
CA ALA A 86 11.73 11.44 20.86
C ALA A 86 11.85 11.89 22.33
N PRO A 87 10.74 12.09 23.09
CA PRO A 87 10.81 12.43 24.52
C PRO A 87 11.49 11.38 25.41
N THR A 88 11.64 10.13 24.96
CA THR A 88 12.23 9.04 25.75
C THR A 88 13.61 8.59 25.30
N VAL A 89 14.04 8.93 24.07
CA VAL A 89 15.26 8.35 23.46
C VAL A 89 16.43 9.35 23.40
N THR A 90 16.17 10.67 23.48
CA THR A 90 17.23 11.69 23.48
C THR A 90 16.93 12.85 24.44
N ASN A 91 17.94 13.67 24.74
CA ASN A 91 17.93 14.76 25.72
C ASN A 91 16.91 15.88 25.34
N PHE A 92 15.61 15.58 25.43
CA PHE A 92 14.49 16.36 24.92
C PHE A 92 14.32 17.73 25.58
N GLY A 93 15.06 18.01 26.66
CA GLY A 93 15.10 19.33 27.30
C GLY A 93 13.83 19.74 28.04
N HIS A 94 12.79 18.90 28.01
CA HIS A 94 11.50 19.10 28.67
C HIS A 94 11.13 17.88 29.53
N GLN A 95 10.34 18.10 30.58
CA GLN A 95 9.76 17.03 31.39
C GLN A 95 8.70 16.27 30.57
N PRO A 96 8.84 14.95 30.33
CA PRO A 96 7.88 14.21 29.51
C PRO A 96 6.42 14.30 29.99
N ARG A 97 6.17 14.43 31.30
CA ARG A 97 4.81 14.59 31.87
C ARG A 97 4.16 15.96 31.58
N ASP A 98 4.97 16.96 31.27
CA ASP A 98 4.53 18.30 30.88
C ASP A 98 4.26 18.41 29.37
N CYS A 99 4.60 17.38 28.61
CA CYS A 99 4.44 17.36 27.16
C CYS A 99 3.08 16.76 26.76
N ARG A 100 2.47 17.34 25.73
CA ARG A 100 1.25 16.83 25.08
C ARG A 100 1.51 16.66 23.60
N PHE A 101 1.08 15.53 23.08
CA PHE A 101 1.19 15.20 21.67
C PHE A 101 0.05 15.83 20.87
N LEU A 102 0.37 16.41 19.71
CA LEU A 102 -0.54 17.13 18.81
C LEU A 102 -0.54 16.59 17.37
N ALA A 103 0.55 15.95 16.91
CA ALA A 103 0.77 15.44 15.55
C ALA A 103 1.02 16.53 14.48
N GLU A 104 0.43 16.45 13.28
CA GLU A 104 0.68 17.45 12.23
C GLU A 104 -0.19 18.71 12.43
N PRO A 105 0.36 19.93 12.21
CA PRO A 105 1.69 20.24 11.68
C PRO A 105 2.80 20.45 12.73
N ILE A 106 2.53 20.34 14.03
CA ILE A 106 3.48 20.53 15.14
C ILE A 106 3.33 19.36 16.11
N ASP A 107 4.38 18.57 16.33
CA ASP A 107 4.26 17.27 17.01
C ASP A 107 3.85 17.37 18.48
N PHE A 108 4.40 18.32 19.24
CA PHE A 108 4.16 18.44 20.67
C PHE A 108 3.99 19.89 21.13
N ILE A 109 3.36 20.02 22.30
CA ILE A 109 3.38 21.22 23.13
C ILE A 109 3.85 20.86 24.54
N ALA A 110 4.81 21.59 25.08
CA ALA A 110 5.31 21.43 26.44
C ALA A 110 4.79 22.55 27.34
N PHE A 111 4.25 22.20 28.51
CA PHE A 111 3.78 23.11 29.56
C PHE A 111 4.73 23.03 30.76
N ASP A 112 5.98 23.49 30.59
CA ASP A 112 7.03 23.32 31.59
C ASP A 112 6.59 23.91 32.94
N GLY A 113 6.77 23.13 34.01
CA GLY A 113 6.42 23.48 35.40
C GLY A 113 5.12 22.84 35.89
N LEU A 114 4.25 22.38 34.97
CA LEU A 114 2.92 21.87 35.30
C LEU A 114 2.96 20.66 36.25
N PHE A 115 3.84 19.69 36.01
CA PHE A 115 3.91 18.47 36.81
C PHE A 115 4.48 18.72 38.22
N ASN A 116 5.46 19.62 38.35
CA ASN A 116 6.16 19.85 39.62
C ASN A 116 5.43 20.86 40.51
N GLU A 117 4.95 21.96 39.95
CA GLU A 117 4.45 23.12 40.68
C GLU A 117 2.96 23.40 40.43
N ASN A 118 2.31 22.57 39.58
CA ASN A 118 0.94 22.80 39.11
C ASN A 118 0.73 24.21 38.53
N LYS A 119 1.81 24.79 37.99
CA LYS A 119 1.88 26.13 37.41
C LYS A 119 2.73 26.03 36.15
N VAL A 120 2.27 26.67 35.08
CA VAL A 120 3.00 26.70 33.81
C VAL A 120 3.89 27.94 33.77
N ASP A 121 5.20 27.73 33.66
CA ASP A 121 6.18 28.82 33.55
C ASP A 121 6.47 29.16 32.09
N LYS A 122 6.45 28.15 31.22
CA LYS A 122 6.79 28.29 29.80
C LYS A 122 5.97 27.31 28.95
N ILE A 123 5.46 27.81 27.83
CA ILE A 123 4.79 27.00 26.82
C ILE A 123 5.67 26.93 25.58
N THR A 124 6.00 25.71 25.12
CA THR A 124 6.88 25.50 23.96
C THR A 124 6.19 24.63 22.92
N PHE A 125 6.13 25.11 21.68
CA PHE A 125 5.71 24.31 20.53
C PHE A 125 6.93 23.57 19.97
N ILE A 126 6.82 22.26 19.77
CA ILE A 126 7.96 21.40 19.40
C ILE A 126 7.57 20.57 18.18
N ASP A 127 8.39 20.65 17.14
CA ASP A 127 8.32 19.81 15.96
C ASP A 127 9.62 19.00 15.91
N ALA A 128 9.52 17.70 16.19
CA ALA A 128 10.67 16.82 16.28
C ALA A 128 11.14 16.46 14.87
N LYS A 129 12.44 16.59 14.62
CA LYS A 129 13.05 16.20 13.35
C LYS A 129 14.10 15.14 13.59
N THR A 130 14.19 14.18 12.67
CA THR A 130 15.24 13.17 12.64
C THR A 130 16.21 13.46 11.49
N GLY A 131 17.51 13.24 11.72
CA GLY A 131 18.54 13.45 10.70
C GLY A 131 18.66 14.91 10.23
N GLU A 132 18.71 15.12 8.92
CA GLU A 132 18.82 16.44 8.27
C GLU A 132 17.46 17.04 7.85
N ALA A 133 16.36 16.57 8.46
CA ALA A 133 15.02 17.01 8.08
C ALA A 133 14.75 18.48 8.49
N ASP A 134 14.41 19.31 7.51
CA ASP A 134 14.03 20.71 7.71
C ASP A 134 12.54 20.89 8.03
N LEU A 135 12.19 22.04 8.63
CA LEU A 135 10.79 22.48 8.76
C LEU A 135 10.16 22.67 7.37
N THR A 136 8.95 22.12 7.19
CA THR A 136 8.12 22.36 6.00
C THR A 136 7.66 23.83 5.91
N PRO A 137 7.22 24.34 4.73
CA PRO A 137 6.69 25.70 4.62
C PRO A 137 5.54 25.99 5.59
N ARG A 138 4.66 25.00 5.82
CA ARG A 138 3.55 25.10 6.79
C ARG A 138 4.07 25.25 8.22
N GLN A 139 5.05 24.44 8.62
CA GLN A 139 5.71 24.52 9.93
C GLN A 139 6.44 25.85 10.13
N LYS A 140 7.18 26.30 9.11
CA LYS A 140 7.86 27.61 9.10
C LYS A 140 6.88 28.76 9.31
N SER A 141 5.68 28.69 8.69
CA SER A 141 4.64 29.69 8.90
C SER A 141 4.13 29.73 10.34
N ILE A 142 3.99 28.58 10.99
CA ILE A 142 3.56 28.50 12.39
C ILE A 142 4.65 29.04 13.32
N ARG A 143 5.90 28.62 13.13
CA ARG A 143 7.04 29.18 13.87
C ARG A 143 7.05 30.71 13.75
N LYS A 144 6.87 31.26 12.56
CA LYS A 144 6.81 32.70 12.35
C LYS A 144 5.64 33.36 13.11
N ALA A 145 4.49 32.70 13.24
CA ALA A 145 3.40 33.23 14.06
C ALA A 145 3.77 33.29 15.55
N VAL A 146 4.41 32.22 16.06
CA VAL A 146 4.91 32.14 17.44
C VAL A 146 5.99 33.20 17.70
N ASP A 147 7.00 33.29 16.83
CA ASP A 147 8.12 34.25 16.93
C ASP A 147 7.63 35.72 16.92
N ASN A 148 6.50 35.99 16.25
CA ASN A 148 5.88 37.31 16.20
C ASN A 148 4.83 37.52 17.32
N GLY A 149 4.73 36.64 18.31
CA GLY A 149 3.80 36.77 19.44
C GLY A 149 2.32 36.61 19.07
N LYS A 150 2.00 36.02 17.92
CA LYS A 150 0.61 35.79 17.45
C LYS A 150 0.04 34.50 18.03
N VAL A 151 0.12 34.35 19.35
CA VAL A 151 -0.38 33.20 20.11
C VAL A 151 -1.39 33.71 21.12
N TYR A 152 -2.60 33.14 21.11
CA TYR A 152 -3.73 33.61 21.89
C TYR A 152 -4.37 32.46 22.65
N PHE A 153 -4.93 32.75 23.81
CA PHE A 153 -5.72 31.82 24.60
C PHE A 153 -7.20 32.23 24.51
N GLU A 154 -8.06 31.32 24.08
CA GLU A 154 -9.49 31.54 23.95
C GLU A 154 -10.25 30.43 24.68
N GLU A 155 -11.26 30.81 25.45
CA GLU A 155 -12.16 29.88 26.10
C GLU A 155 -13.50 29.86 25.34
N PHE A 156 -13.82 28.73 24.73
CA PHE A 156 -15.10 28.53 24.05
C PHE A 156 -15.95 27.52 24.82
N ARG A 157 -17.10 27.96 25.34
CA ARG A 157 -18.03 27.10 26.08
C ARG A 157 -19.18 26.67 25.17
N LEU A 158 -19.33 25.36 24.98
CA LEU A 158 -20.54 24.80 24.39
C LEU A 158 -21.68 24.89 25.42
N LYS A 159 -22.81 25.46 25.02
CA LYS A 159 -24.05 25.38 25.81
C LYS A 159 -24.63 23.98 25.62
N THR A 160 -24.63 23.20 26.69
CA THR A 160 -25.36 21.93 26.77
C THR A 160 -26.72 22.17 27.39
#